data_AF-A0A7K1XW65-F1
#
_entry.id   AF-A0A7K1XW65-F1
#
_cell.length_a   1.000
_cell.length_b   1.000
_cell.length_c   1.000
_cell.angle_alpha   90.00
_cell.angle_beta   90.00
_cell.angle_gamma   90.00
#
_symmetry.space_group_name_H-M   'P 1'
#
loop_
_entity.id
_entity.type
_entity.pdbx_description
1 polymer ?
#
loop_
_entity_poly.entity_id
_entity_poly.type
_entity_poly.pdbx_seq_one_letter_code
_entity_poly.pdbx_strand_id
1 'polypeptide(L)'
;MNIHIGKKIREVAQEKHIKAKEIGEVIGTVPRNMYTIFNDDDIGVQRLWKISELLNFNFFKLFHPPIKEKRSVLEEENEAADYQEAKISFNMQFKHPIKKITNVGAFMKQVHDMAKTMGIEIVE
;
A
#
# COMPACT_ATOMS: atom_id res chain seq x y z
N MET A 1 -5.52 -15.64 13.14
CA MET A 1 -5.37 -14.20 12.84
C MET A 1 -5.99 -13.48 14.03
N ASN A 2 -5.22 -12.75 14.83
CA ASN A 2 -5.75 -12.09 16.03
C ASN A 2 -5.41 -10.60 15.98
N ILE A 3 -5.96 -9.94 14.96
CA ILE A 3 -5.86 -8.48 14.84
C ILE A 3 -7.07 -7.93 15.58
N HIS A 4 -6.81 -7.21 16.66
CA HIS A 4 -7.84 -6.55 17.44
C HIS A 4 -8.08 -5.16 16.85
N ILE A 5 -9.07 -5.04 15.97
CA ILE A 5 -9.29 -3.81 15.19
C ILE A 5 -9.60 -2.60 16.07
N GLY A 6 -10.38 -2.78 17.14
CA GLY A 6 -10.70 -1.73 18.09
C GLY A 6 -9.46 -1.10 18.74
N LYS A 7 -8.48 -1.92 19.13
CA LYS A 7 -7.20 -1.44 19.68
C LYS A 7 -6.43 -0.66 18.63
N LYS A 8 -6.39 -1.14 17.39
CA LYS A 8 -5.65 -0.45 16.34
C LYS A 8 -6.25 0.91 16.00
N ILE A 9 -7.58 1.01 15.98
CA ILE A 9 -8.27 2.29 15.81
C ILE A 9 -7.90 3.25 16.96
N ARG A 10 -7.85 2.77 18.21
CA ARG A 10 -7.46 3.59 19.36
C ARG A 10 -6.02 4.12 19.22
N GLU A 11 -5.08 3.27 18.83
CA GLU A 11 -3.67 3.67 18.61
C GLU A 11 -3.56 4.80 17.58
N VAL A 12 -4.14 4.61 16.39
CA VAL A 12 -4.09 5.60 15.32
C VAL A 12 -4.80 6.91 15.71
N ALA A 13 -5.90 6.82 16.47
CA ALA A 13 -6.59 8.00 17.00
C ALA A 13 -5.72 8.78 17.99
N GLN A 14 -4.97 8.09 18.84
CA GLN A 14 -4.03 8.72 19.78
C GLN A 14 -2.88 9.41 19.04
N GLU A 15 -2.30 8.75 18.03
CA GLU A 15 -1.25 9.32 17.17
C GLU A 15 -1.71 10.58 16.44
N LYS A 16 -2.98 10.62 16.01
CA LYS A 16 -3.58 11.74 15.28
C LYS A 16 -4.29 12.75 16.18
N HIS A 17 -4.20 12.60 17.51
CA HIS A 17 -4.86 13.44 18.51
C HIS A 17 -6.38 13.59 18.34
N ILE A 18 -7.04 12.60 17.73
CA ILE A 18 -8.50 12.59 17.56
C ILE A 18 -9.16 11.98 18.81
N LYS A 19 -10.14 12.67 19.37
CA LYS A 19 -10.84 12.21 20.59
C LYS A 19 -11.85 11.13 20.24
N ALA A 20 -12.09 10.22 21.18
CA ALA A 20 -13.09 9.16 21.05
C ALA A 20 -14.51 9.71 20.76
N LYS A 21 -14.83 10.91 21.26
CA LYS A 21 -16.10 11.59 20.97
C LYS A 21 -16.29 11.88 19.48
N GLU A 22 -15.26 12.36 18.80
CA GLU A 22 -15.29 12.71 17.37
C GLU A 22 -15.50 11.46 16.52
N ILE A 23 -14.81 10.37 16.88
CA ILE A 23 -15.01 9.06 16.24
C ILE A 23 -16.46 8.59 16.46
N GLY A 24 -16.98 8.76 17.68
CA GLY A 24 -18.34 8.38 18.03
C GLY A 24 -19.39 9.10 17.19
N GLU A 25 -19.23 10.42 17.02
CA GLU A 25 -20.12 11.25 16.19
C GLU A 25 -20.15 10.76 14.73
N VAL A 26 -18.99 10.42 14.15
CA VAL A 26 -18.88 9.95 12.77
C VAL A 26 -19.57 8.60 12.54
N ILE A 27 -19.47 7.67 13.50
CA ILE A 27 -20.08 6.33 13.39
C ILE A 27 -21.48 6.24 14.02
N GLY A 28 -22.03 7.35 14.50
CA GLY A 28 -23.38 7.42 15.07
C GLY A 28 -23.51 6.71 16.42
N THR A 29 -22.51 6.80 17.28
CA THR A 29 -22.51 6.20 18.62
C THR A 29 -22.14 7.21 19.70
N VAL A 30 -22.61 6.97 20.93
CA VAL A 30 -22.28 7.82 22.07
C VAL A 30 -20.87 7.52 22.60
N PRO A 31 -20.15 8.51 23.17
CA PRO A 31 -18.78 8.32 23.68
C PRO A 31 -18.63 7.17 24.68
N ARG A 32 -19.68 6.89 25.46
CA ARG A 32 -19.72 5.76 26.41
C ARG A 32 -19.49 4.41 25.70
N ASN A 33 -20.05 4.24 24.50
CA ASN A 33 -19.98 3.00 23.75
C ASN A 33 -18.67 2.85 22.97
N MET A 34 -17.88 3.92 22.84
CA MET A 34 -16.58 3.87 22.16
C MET A 34 -15.57 3.00 22.90
N TYR A 35 -15.65 2.91 24.23
CA TYR A 35 -14.78 2.02 25.00
C TYR A 35 -15.04 0.55 24.69
N THR A 36 -16.30 0.18 24.45
CA THR A 36 -16.67 -1.16 23.98
C THR A 36 -16.14 -1.40 22.58
N ILE A 37 -16.35 -0.47 21.65
CA ILE A 37 -15.87 -0.59 20.26
C ILE A 37 -14.34 -0.70 20.18
N PHE A 38 -13.60 0.00 21.04
CA PHE A 38 -12.14 -0.13 21.11
C PHE A 38 -11.68 -1.47 21.70
N ASN A 39 -12.55 -2.18 22.39
CA ASN A 39 -12.30 -3.51 22.94
C ASN A 39 -12.94 -4.63 22.10
N ASP A 40 -13.59 -4.28 20.99
CA ASP A 40 -14.12 -5.26 20.04
C ASP A 40 -13.02 -5.68 19.03
N ASP A 41 -13.00 -6.97 18.73
CA ASP A 41 -12.11 -7.57 17.73
C ASP A 41 -12.63 -7.35 16.29
N ASP A 42 -13.90 -6.97 16.14
CA ASP A 42 -14.58 -6.76 14.86
C ASP A 42 -15.38 -5.45 14.86
N ILE A 43 -15.58 -4.89 13.68
CA ILE A 43 -16.38 -3.70 13.45
C ILE A 43 -16.95 -3.75 12.03
N GLY A 44 -18.23 -3.42 11.89
CA GLY A 44 -18.89 -3.43 10.57
C GLY A 44 -18.18 -2.52 9.56
N VAL A 45 -18.08 -3.01 8.31
CA VAL A 45 -17.34 -2.37 7.20
C VAL A 45 -17.68 -0.89 7.03
N GLN A 46 -18.96 -0.50 7.10
CA GLN A 46 -19.37 0.89 6.95
C GLN A 46 -18.82 1.80 8.07
N ARG A 47 -18.75 1.30 9.31
CA ARG A 47 -18.15 2.04 10.42
C ARG A 47 -16.64 2.14 10.24
N LEU A 48 -15.99 1.04 9.84
CA LEU A 48 -14.55 1.03 9.57
C LEU A 48 -14.17 2.02 8.46
N TRP A 49 -14.98 2.09 7.40
CA TRP A 49 -14.81 3.04 6.30
C TRP A 49 -14.81 4.48 6.80
N LYS A 50 -15.86 4.89 7.52
CA LYS A 50 -15.97 6.26 8.05
C LYS A 50 -14.85 6.62 9.02
N ILE A 51 -14.42 5.66 9.84
CA ILE A 51 -13.27 5.82 10.73
C ILE A 51 -11.97 5.99 9.92
N SER A 52 -11.83 5.23 8.83
CA SER A 52 -10.69 5.33 7.91
C SER A 52 -10.60 6.71 7.27
N GLU A 53 -11.74 7.27 6.84
CA GLU A 53 -11.84 8.63 6.31
C GLU A 53 -11.47 9.67 7.37
N LEU A 54 -12.08 9.60 8.56
CA LEU A 54 -11.81 10.54 9.65
C LEU A 54 -10.34 10.53 10.06
N LEU A 55 -9.74 9.34 10.19
CA LEU A 55 -8.36 9.19 10.60
C LEU A 55 -7.38 9.29 9.44
N ASN A 56 -7.83 9.47 8.19
CA ASN A 56 -7.00 9.36 6.99
C ASN A 56 -6.01 8.18 7.08
N PHE A 57 -6.54 6.98 7.34
CA PHE A 57 -5.78 5.75 7.53
C PHE A 57 -6.57 4.55 7.01
N ASN A 58 -5.96 3.75 6.14
CA ASN A 58 -6.62 2.58 5.55
C ASN A 58 -6.52 1.35 6.47
N PHE A 59 -7.54 1.14 7.31
CA PHE A 59 -7.60 -0.01 8.22
C PHE A 59 -7.82 -1.35 7.51
N PHE A 60 -8.29 -1.36 6.26
CA PHE A 60 -8.51 -2.60 5.50
C PHE A 60 -7.19 -3.31 5.15
N LYS A 61 -6.08 -2.56 5.04
CA LYS A 61 -4.74 -3.12 4.81
C LYS A 61 -4.31 -4.10 5.90
N LEU A 62 -4.85 -3.96 7.12
CA LEU A 62 -4.54 -4.85 8.24
C LEU A 62 -5.06 -6.26 8.03
N PHE A 63 -6.11 -6.43 7.22
CA PHE A 63 -6.77 -7.73 7.03
C PHE A 63 -6.20 -8.53 5.85
N HIS A 64 -5.02 -8.18 5.34
CA HIS A 64 -4.38 -8.94 4.27
C HIS A 64 -4.11 -10.38 4.74
N PRO A 65 -4.77 -11.39 4.14
CA PRO A 65 -4.38 -12.76 4.40
C PRO A 65 -2.92 -12.94 3.95
N PRO A 66 -2.09 -13.70 4.68
CA PRO A 66 -0.77 -14.05 4.18
C PRO A 66 -0.98 -14.88 2.91
N ILE A 67 -0.85 -14.23 1.75
CA ILE A 67 -0.88 -14.89 0.46
C ILE A 67 0.33 -15.83 0.45
N LYS A 68 0.11 -17.12 0.64
CA LYS A 68 1.18 -18.13 0.54
C LYS A 68 1.51 -18.40 -0.93
N GLU A 69 2.00 -17.41 -1.68
CA GLU A 69 2.56 -17.68 -3.02
C GLU A 69 3.81 -16.85 -3.34
N LYS A 70 4.76 -17.50 -4.03
CA LYS A 70 6.04 -16.94 -4.50
C LYS A 70 5.80 -15.84 -5.54
N ARG A 71 6.35 -14.63 -5.28
CA ARG A 71 6.43 -13.42 -6.18
C ARG A 71 5.03 -12.81 -6.45
N SER A 72 4.81 -11.50 -6.60
CA SER A 72 5.62 -10.37 -7.07
C SER A 72 5.06 -9.07 -6.46
N VAL A 73 5.89 -8.04 -6.30
CA VAL A 73 5.57 -6.80 -5.58
C VAL A 73 4.98 -5.74 -6.54
N LEU A 74 3.74 -5.35 -6.25
CA LEU A 74 3.00 -4.15 -6.65
C LEU A 74 2.14 -3.87 -5.41
N GLU A 75 1.99 -2.70 -4.78
CA GLU A 75 2.33 -1.29 -5.01
C GLU A 75 2.32 -0.64 -3.61
N GLU A 76 3.21 0.33 -3.34
CA GLU A 76 3.03 1.28 -2.24
C GLU A 76 2.82 2.67 -2.84
N GLU A 77 1.57 3.14 -2.79
CA GLU A 77 1.24 4.57 -2.88
C GLU A 77 1.64 5.23 -1.55
N ASN A 78 2.61 6.15 -1.60
CA ASN A 78 2.90 7.11 -0.54
C ASN A 78 2.87 8.53 -1.12
N GLU A 79 1.87 9.30 -0.69
CA GLU A 79 1.88 10.76 -0.75
C GLU A 79 2.84 11.30 0.32
N ALA A 80 3.99 11.81 -0.10
CA ALA A 80 4.62 13.03 0.41
C ALA A 80 5.84 13.33 -0.46
N ALA A 81 5.89 14.55 -1.00
CA ALA A 81 6.94 15.02 -1.89
C ALA A 81 8.34 14.96 -1.22
N ASP A 82 9.17 14.05 -1.70
CA ASP A 82 10.64 14.11 -1.61
C ASP A 82 11.19 13.50 -2.91
N TYR A 83 11.97 14.26 -3.68
CA TYR A 83 12.59 13.78 -4.91
C TYR A 83 13.74 12.84 -4.54
N GLN A 84 13.41 11.59 -4.24
CA GLN A 84 14.38 10.50 -4.23
C GLN A 84 14.18 9.70 -5.52
N GLU A 85 15.26 9.48 -6.27
CA GLU A 85 15.25 8.76 -7.53
C GLU A 85 14.48 7.45 -7.41
N ALA A 86 13.32 7.38 -8.07
CA ALA A 86 12.46 6.21 -8.02
C ALA A 86 13.16 5.07 -8.78
N LYS A 87 13.77 4.13 -8.04
CA LYS A 87 14.39 2.95 -8.63
C LYS A 87 13.31 1.95 -9.06
N ILE A 88 12.88 2.06 -10.31
CA ILE A 88 11.90 1.15 -10.92
C ILE A 88 12.64 -0.05 -11.51
N SER A 89 12.32 -1.27 -11.04
CA SER A 89 12.88 -2.52 -11.58
C SER A 89 11.78 -3.37 -12.24
N PHE A 90 11.95 -3.70 -13.52
CA PHE A 90 11.03 -4.59 -14.24
C PHE A 90 11.75 -5.85 -14.71
N ASN A 91 11.12 -7.01 -14.51
CA ASN A 91 11.61 -8.29 -15.01
C ASN A 91 10.85 -8.66 -16.27
N MET A 92 11.54 -8.69 -17.42
CA MET A 92 10.94 -9.04 -18.70
C MET A 92 11.51 -10.37 -19.21
N GLN A 93 10.64 -11.30 -19.58
CA GLN A 93 11.02 -12.59 -20.16
C GLN A 93 10.53 -12.67 -21.61
N PHE A 94 11.46 -12.95 -22.53
CA PHE A 94 11.13 -13.14 -23.94
C PHE A 94 11.41 -14.57 -24.36
N LYS A 95 10.52 -15.13 -25.19
CA LYS A 95 10.78 -16.38 -25.91
C LYS A 95 11.18 -16.02 -27.33
N HIS A 96 12.46 -16.21 -27.66
CA HIS A 96 12.97 -15.99 -29.02
C HIS A 96 13.74 -17.22 -29.52
N PRO A 97 13.61 -17.64 -30.78
CA PRO A 97 14.36 -18.77 -31.31
C PRO A 97 15.86 -18.48 -31.34
N ILE A 98 16.67 -19.35 -30.75
CA ILE A 98 18.14 -19.17 -30.60
C ILE A 98 18.83 -18.91 -31.94
N LYS A 99 18.34 -19.53 -33.03
CA LYS A 99 18.87 -19.36 -34.40
C LYS A 99 18.69 -17.94 -34.98
N LYS A 100 17.91 -17.07 -34.32
CA LYS A 100 17.63 -15.68 -34.73
C LYS A 100 18.07 -14.65 -33.68
N ILE A 101 18.93 -15.04 -32.73
CA ILE A 101 19.42 -14.19 -31.62
C ILE A 101 20.49 -13.17 -32.06
N THR A 102 20.80 -13.06 -33.34
CA THR A 102 21.80 -12.09 -33.87
C THR A 102 21.55 -10.64 -33.45
N ASN A 103 20.30 -10.26 -33.16
CA ASN A 103 19.92 -8.87 -32.90
C ASN A 103 19.61 -8.56 -31.43
N VAL A 104 19.83 -9.49 -30.48
CA VAL A 104 19.57 -9.20 -29.05
C VAL A 104 20.50 -8.10 -28.54
N GLY A 105 21.78 -8.12 -28.93
CA GLY A 105 22.71 -7.04 -28.60
C GLY A 105 22.30 -5.69 -29.20
N ALA A 106 21.82 -5.67 -30.45
CA ALA A 106 21.30 -4.47 -31.10
C ALA A 106 20.04 -3.94 -30.41
N PHE A 107 19.16 -4.84 -29.95
CA PHE A 107 17.98 -4.51 -29.17
C PHE A 107 18.35 -3.88 -27.82
N MET A 108 19.26 -4.50 -27.05
CA MET A 108 19.69 -3.95 -25.76
C MET A 108 20.35 -2.57 -25.91
N LYS A 109 21.13 -2.37 -26.98
CA LYS A 109 21.69 -1.05 -27.32
C LYS A 109 20.60 -0.01 -27.58
N GLN A 110 19.57 -0.35 -28.36
CA GLN A 110 18.43 0.55 -28.60
C GLN A 110 17.68 0.90 -27.31
N VAL A 111 17.45 -0.08 -26.43
CA VAL A 111 16.80 0.15 -25.13
C VAL A 111 17.64 1.10 -24.28
N HIS A 112 18.96 0.91 -24.23
CA HIS A 112 19.86 1.78 -23.48
C HIS A 112 19.88 3.22 -24.04
N ASP A 113 19.99 3.38 -25.36
CA ASP A 113 19.98 4.70 -26.00
C ASP A 113 18.65 5.43 -25.75
N MET A 114 17.53 4.71 -25.82
CA MET A 114 16.20 5.25 -25.52
C MET A 114 16.06 5.67 -24.05
N ALA A 115 16.51 4.83 -23.11
CA ALA A 115 16.50 5.17 -21.68
C ALA A 115 17.28 6.46 -21.41
N LYS A 116 18.47 6.60 -22.01
CA LYS A 116 19.29 7.81 -21.91
C LYS A 116 18.58 9.05 -22.46
N THR A 117 17.87 8.94 -23.59
CA THR A 117 17.10 10.08 -24.14
C THR A 117 15.94 10.51 -23.23
N MET A 118 15.41 9.58 -22.43
CA MET A 118 14.35 9.82 -21.47
C MET A 118 14.88 10.27 -20.09
N GLY A 119 16.20 10.42 -19.92
CA GLY A 119 16.81 10.76 -18.63
C GLY A 119 16.76 9.63 -17.61
N ILE A 120 16.60 8.37 -18.07
CA ILE A 120 16.56 7.18 -17.22
C ILE A 120 17.96 6.55 -17.20
N GLU A 121 18.53 6.40 -16.02
CA GLU A 121 19.78 5.66 -15.82
C GLU A 121 19.47 4.16 -15.64
N ILE A 122 19.99 3.32 -16.55
CA ILE A 122 19.92 1.87 -16.42
C ILE A 122 21.07 1.44 -15.51
N VAL A 123 20.74 0.92 -14.32
CA VAL A 123 21.70 0.35 -13.37
C VAL A 123 21.82 -1.15 -13.67
N GLU A 124 23.00 -1.60 -14.12
CA GLU A 124 23.32 -3.01 -14.39
C GLU A 124 23.46 -3.87 -13.12
#